data_AF-A0A257D8B8-F1
#
_entry.id   AF-A0A257D8B8-F1
#
_cell.length_a   1.000
_cell.length_b   1.000
_cell.length_c   1.000
_cell.angle_alpha   90.00
_cell.angle_beta   90.00
_cell.angle_gamma   90.00
#
_symmetry.space_group_name_H-M   'P 1'
#
loop_
_entity.id
_entity.type
_entity.pdbx_description
1 polymer ?
#
loop_
_entity_poly.entity_id
_entity_poly.type
_entity_poly.pdbx_seq_one_letter_code
_entity_poly.pdbx_strand_id
1 'polypeptide(L)' 'MPALPADMDSPQTLLLAFGARALGDHNAPFDALRAAFPQAQLLGCSTSGEMAGTNVDDASISLVVARFEHTRLQLAT' A
#
# COMPACT_ATOMS: atom_id res chain seq x y z
N MET A 1 7.38 -12.37 3.09
CA MET A 1 6.87 -11.22 2.31
C MET A 1 7.65 -11.21 1.01
N PRO A 2 7.02 -11.17 -0.17
CA PRO A 2 7.77 -10.98 -1.42
C PRO A 2 8.58 -9.68 -1.36
N ALA A 3 9.71 -9.63 -2.06
CA ALA A 3 10.52 -8.42 -2.11
C ALA A 3 9.70 -7.28 -2.74
N LEU A 4 9.69 -6.12 -2.11
CA LEU A 4 9.03 -4.92 -2.64
C LEU A 4 9.84 -4.37 -3.82
N PRO A 5 9.21 -3.91 -4.91
CA PRO A 5 9.89 -3.31 -6.05
C PRO A 5 10.34 -1.88 -5.72
N ALA A 6 11.35 -1.74 -4.86
CA ALA A 6 11.85 -0.46 -4.37
C ALA A 6 12.41 0.44 -5.50
N ASP A 7 12.80 -0.14 -6.64
CA ASP A 7 13.20 0.56 -7.86
C ASP A 7 12.05 1.34 -8.52
N MET A 8 10.81 1.09 -8.09
CA MET A 8 9.64 1.84 -8.51
C MET A 8 9.36 3.06 -7.62
N ASP A 9 10.12 3.34 -6.55
CA ASP A 9 9.87 4.54 -5.73
C ASP A 9 10.13 5.83 -6.51
N SER A 10 9.11 6.68 -6.59
CA SER A 10 9.18 7.97 -7.28
C SER A 10 7.98 8.86 -6.93
N PRO A 11 8.05 10.18 -7.21
CA PRO A 11 6.88 11.06 -7.10
C PRO A 11 5.74 10.74 -8.09
N GLN A 12 5.97 9.81 -9.01
CA GLN A 12 5.01 9.32 -10.00
C GLN A 12 4.47 7.94 -9.63
N THR A 13 4.73 7.47 -8.41
CA THR A 13 4.34 6.13 -7.96
C THR A 13 3.17 6.21 -7.01
N LEU A 14 2.14 5.41 -7.29
CA LEU A 14 0.98 5.18 -6.45
C LEU A 14 1.11 3.82 -5.76
N LEU A 15 0.98 3.82 -4.44
CA LEU A 15 0.78 2.63 -3.64
C LEU A 15 -0.68 2.59 -3.21
N LEU A 16 -1.39 1.53 -3.57
CA LEU A 16 -2.74 1.25 -3.07
C LEU A 16 -2.65 0.04 -2.13
N ALA A 17 -2.81 0.28 -0.84
CA ALA A 17 -2.69 -0.73 0.19
C ALA A 17 -4.03 -0.96 0.90
N PHE A 18 -4.52 -2.19 0.86
CA PHE A 18 -5.72 -2.63 1.57
C PHE A 18 -5.32 -3.74 2.55
N GLY A 19 -5.63 -3.55 3.83
CA GLY A 19 -5.36 -4.53 4.89
C GLY A 19 -6.58 -4.80 5.76
N ALA A 20 -6.56 -5.86 6.56
CA ALA A 20 -7.61 -6.16 7.54
C ALA A 20 -7.76 -5.05 8.58
N ARG A 21 -8.98 -4.97 9.14
CA ARG A 21 -9.32 -4.05 10.22
C ARG A 21 -8.39 -4.16 11.43
N ALA A 22 -7.89 -5.36 11.72
CA ALA A 22 -6.95 -5.61 12.81
C ALA A 22 -5.61 -4.86 12.65
N LEU A 23 -5.23 -4.51 11.41
CA LEU A 23 -4.08 -3.63 11.14
C LEU A 23 -4.39 -2.15 11.35
N GLY A 24 -5.65 -1.74 11.44
CA GLY A 24 -6.03 -0.34 11.69
C GLY A 24 -5.54 0.18 13.04
N ASP A 25 -5.40 -0.71 14.03
CA ASP A 25 -4.84 -0.38 15.35
C ASP A 25 -3.30 -0.46 15.37
N HIS A 26 -2.69 -1.12 14.36
CA HIS A 26 -1.24 -1.35 14.26
C HIS A 26 -0.71 -0.90 12.89
N ASN A 27 -0.32 0.37 12.79
CA ASN A 27 0.21 0.97 11.56
C ASN A 27 1.54 0.38 11.05
N ALA A 28 2.18 -0.55 11.77
CA ALA A 28 3.54 -1.01 11.47
C ALA A 28 3.75 -1.49 10.01
N PRO A 29 2.79 -2.19 9.36
CA PRO A 29 2.96 -2.56 7.95
C PRO A 29 2.81 -1.38 6.99
N PHE A 30 1.93 -0.41 7.28
CA PHE A 30 1.85 0.83 6.49
C PHE A 30 3.10 1.70 6.69
N ASP A 31 3.68 1.71 7.89
CA ASP A 31 4.94 2.40 8.18
C ASP A 31 6.11 1.77 7.42
N ALA A 32 6.14 0.43 7.32
CA ALA A 32 7.13 -0.27 6.51
C ALA A 32 7.01 0.08 5.02
N LEU A 33 5.78 0.22 4.50
CA LEU A 33 5.55 0.69 3.13
C LEU A 33 6.00 2.14 2.93
N ARG A 34 5.71 3.03 3.88
CA ARG A 34 6.21 4.42 3.86
C ARG A 34 7.74 4.50 3.89
N ALA A 35 8.39 3.62 4.65
CA ALA A 35 9.84 3.56 4.72
C ALA A 35 10.47 3.00 3.44
N ALA A 36 9.81 2.03 2.79
CA ALA A 36 10.28 1.43 1.55
C ALA A 36 10.07 2.32 0.32
N PHE A 37 9.05 3.19 0.34
CA PHE A 37 8.68 4.08 -0.75
C PHE A 37 8.45 5.53 -0.27
N PRO A 38 9.52 6.23 0.16
CA PRO A 38 9.40 7.57 0.72
C PRO A 38 8.91 8.63 -0.28
N GLN A 39 9.00 8.39 -1.60
CA GLN A 39 8.57 9.35 -2.62
C GLN A 39 7.16 9.07 -3.16
N ALA A 40 6.74 7.81 -3.13
CA ALA A 40 5.43 7.40 -3.62
C ALA A 40 4.27 7.98 -2.79
N GLN A 41 3.10 8.08 -3.43
CA GLN A 41 1.85 8.41 -2.75
C GLN A 41 1.20 7.14 -2.25
N LEU A 42 1.06 7.00 -0.92
CA LEU A 42 0.36 5.88 -0.29
C LEU A 42 -1.10 6.25 -0.04
N LEU A 43 -2.00 5.56 -0.75
CA LEU A 43 -3.44 5.57 -0.52
C LEU A 43 -3.89 4.19 -0.04
N GLY A 44 -4.90 4.16 0.82
CA GLY A 44 -5.41 2.91 1.34
C GLY A 44 -6.43 3.10 2.45
N CYS A 45 -7.10 2.01 2.79
CA CYS A 45 -7.96 1.92 3.96
C CYS A 45 -7.79 0.53 4.59
N SER A 46 -7.87 0.46 5.92
CA SER A 46 -8.11 -0.81 6.58
C SER A 46 -9.56 -1.20 6.26
N THR A 47 -9.72 -2.22 5.43
CA THR A 47 -11.03 -2.72 5.05
C THR A 47 -11.54 -3.63 6.16
N SER A 48 -12.87 -3.83 6.26
CA SER A 48 -13.44 -4.76 7.24
C SER A 48 -13.20 -6.24 6.92
N GLY A 49 -12.26 -6.55 6.02
CA GLY A 49 -11.89 -7.89 5.58
C GLY A 49 -11.24 -7.83 4.20
N GLU A 50 -10.04 -8.39 4.07
CA GLU A 50 -9.38 -8.61 2.79
C GLU A 50 -10.29 -9.50 1.90
N MET A 51 -10.43 -9.18 0.61
CA MET A 51 -10.98 -10.13 -0.36
C MET A 51 -9.86 -10.59 -1.30
N ALA A 52 -9.21 -11.70 -0.93
CA ALA A 52 -8.36 -12.48 -1.82
C ALA A 52 -9.03 -13.85 -2.08
N GLY A 53 -9.92 -13.92 -3.08
CA GLY A 53 -10.70 -15.13 -3.35
C GLY A 53 -11.79 -15.38 -2.28
N THR A 54 -11.96 -16.64 -1.85
CA THR A 54 -12.91 -17.05 -0.79
C THR A 54 -12.31 -17.09 0.62
N ASN A 55 -11.03 -16.75 0.78
CA ASN A 55 -10.35 -16.73 2.08
C ASN A 55 -10.10 -15.27 2.50
N VAL A 56 -10.66 -14.92 3.65
CA VAL A 56 -10.29 -13.72 4.38
C VAL A 56 -9.10 -14.11 5.25
N ASP A 57 -7.90 -13.68 4.87
CA ASP A 57 -6.68 -13.91 5.65
C ASP A 57 -6.51 -12.73 6.61
N ASP A 58 -6.77 -12.93 7.90
CA ASP A 58 -7.03 -11.87 8.90
C ASP A 58 -5.84 -10.93 9.24
N ALA A 59 -4.71 -11.04 8.53
CA ALA A 59 -3.49 -10.27 8.81
C ALA A 59 -2.64 -9.98 7.57
N SER A 60 -3.26 -9.82 6.39
CA SER A 60 -2.51 -9.58 5.14
C SER A 60 -2.65 -8.15 4.64
N ILE A 61 -1.80 -7.77 3.68
CA ILE A 61 -1.99 -6.52 2.92
C ILE A 61 -1.98 -6.89 1.45
N SER A 62 -3.06 -6.52 0.77
CA SER A 62 -3.08 -6.43 -0.68
C SER A 62 -2.48 -5.10 -1.11
N LEU A 63 -1.33 -5.16 -1.79
CA LEU A 63 -0.60 -3.97 -2.25
C LEU A 63 -0.56 -3.94 -3.79
N VAL A 64 -0.97 -2.82 -4.36
CA VAL A 64 -0.72 -2.49 -5.76
C VAL A 64 0.33 -1.38 -5.83
N VAL A 65 1.32 -1.56 -6.71
CA VAL A 65 2.36 -0.57 -7.01
C VAL A 65 2.22 -0.17 -8.49
N ALA A 66 1.95 1.11 -8.75
CA ALA A 66 1.82 1.63 -10.11
C ALA A 66 2.71 2.87 -10.28
N ARG A 67 3.65 2.82 -11.23
CA ARG A 67 4.46 3.98 -11.61
C ARG A 67 3.95 4.55 -12.93
N PHE A 68 3.59 5.81 -12.92
CA PHE A 68 3.17 6.53 -14.12
C PHE A 68 4.40 7.04 -14.87
N GLU A 69 4.40 6.95 -16.20
CA GLU A 69 5.54 7.40 -17.00
C GLU A 69 5.68 8.93 -16.94
N HIS A 70 4.58 9.68 -17.07
CA HIS A 70 4.62 11.15 -17.25
C HIS A 70 3.70 11.92 -16.29
N THR A 71 3.11 11.25 -15.30
CA THR A 71 2.18 11.89 -14.35
C THR A 71 2.79 11.94 -12.96
N ARG A 72 2.95 13.14 -12.40
CA ARG A 72 3.31 13.33 -10.99
C ARG A 72 2.03 13.32 -10.15
N LEU A 73 2.08 12.60 -9.03
CA LEU A 73 0.93 12.45 -8.13
C LEU A 73 1.06 13.42 -6.95
N GLN A 74 -0.08 13.94 -6.50
CA GLN A 74 -0.18 14.69 -5.25
C GLN A 74 -1.44 14.25 -4.50
N LEU A 75 -1.30 14.04 -3.20
CA LEU A 75 -2.43 13.82 -2.31
C LEU A 75 -3.21 15.13 -2.15
N ALA A 76 -4.50 15.11 -2.47
CA ALA A 76 -5.40 16.22 -2.14
C ALA A 76 -5.86 16.09 -0.68
N THR A 77 -5.67 17.15 0.09
CA THR A 77 -6.03 17.25 1.52
C THR A 77 -7.16 18.23 1.73
#